data_AF-A0A010S5S4-F1
#
_entry.id   AF-A0A010S5S4-F1
#
_cell.length_a   1.000
_cell.length_b   1.000
_cell.length_c   1.000
_cell.angle_alpha   90.00
_cell.angle_beta   90.00
_cell.angle_gamma   90.00
#
_symmetry.space_group_name_H-M   'P 1'
#
loop_
_entity.id
_entity.type
_entity.pdbx_description
1 polymer ?
#
loop_
_entity_poly.entity_id
_entity_poly.type
_entity_poly.pdbx_seq_one_letter_code
_entity_poly.pdbx_strand_id
1 'polypeptide(L)'
;MSQQNQVSPSGRPNGLQYSFGANGAGHSFTWSPSTFSGSQNQVDHPELPHEKRRRLNEVQVNVEALGVAKIRLGEDMIFDFTSNHKEVKKQLSNVEAERDDLLRRLDETRKDHEKILSNVKSERDESIQELKVANENLEKAKQELENAEAELERSSNASFDLSAELSPLISTIRYLRDDHKDQLSTLKKDLQDSEDNRRAVSDSLKTRERELKACRDVYAKLVDGLRESNTKYISENSSLRTKVSELQGVLEKQRQNTIIEL
;
A
#
# COMPACT_ATOMS: atom_id res chain seq x y z
N MET A 1 19.55 1.30 -38.68
CA MET A 1 20.37 1.60 -39.86
C MET A 1 21.61 0.71 -39.80
N SER A 2 21.63 -0.39 -40.56
CA SER A 2 22.78 -1.28 -40.65
C SER A 2 23.57 -0.93 -41.91
N GLN A 3 24.87 -0.62 -41.76
CA GLN A 3 25.82 -0.63 -42.86
C GLN A 3 26.63 -1.93 -42.76
N GLN A 4 26.36 -2.87 -43.66
CA GLN A 4 27.24 -4.01 -43.94
C GLN A 4 28.25 -3.57 -45.01
N ASN A 5 29.53 -3.51 -44.63
CA ASN A 5 30.63 -3.43 -45.59
C ASN A 5 30.79 -4.80 -46.26
N GLN A 6 30.36 -4.92 -47.51
CA GLN A 6 30.75 -6.02 -48.40
C GLN A 6 32.11 -5.70 -49.01
N VAL A 7 33.09 -6.56 -48.80
CA VAL A 7 34.33 -6.61 -49.60
C VAL A 7 34.19 -7.79 -50.55
N SER A 8 34.09 -7.51 -51.84
CA SER A 8 34.10 -8.52 -52.91
C SER A 8 35.54 -8.97 -53.19
N PRO A 9 35.86 -10.28 -53.28
CA PRO A 9 37.09 -10.74 -53.88
C PRO A 9 36.92 -10.92 -55.39
N SER A 10 37.82 -10.32 -56.15
CA SER A 10 37.89 -10.39 -57.61
C SER A 10 38.45 -11.73 -58.12
N GLY A 11 37.60 -12.48 -58.81
CA GLY A 11 37.84 -13.23 -60.04
C GLY A 11 39.10 -14.11 -60.23
N ARG A 12 38.87 -15.42 -60.40
CA ARG A 12 39.28 -16.22 -61.58
C ARG A 12 38.42 -17.51 -61.67
N PRO A 13 38.09 -17.99 -62.87
CA PRO A 13 37.09 -19.05 -63.07
C PRO A 13 37.76 -20.43 -63.00
N ASN A 14 37.04 -21.44 -62.49
CA ASN A 14 37.32 -22.89 -62.54
C ASN A 14 37.71 -23.59 -61.23
N GLY A 15 37.48 -22.99 -60.05
CA GLY A 15 37.45 -23.72 -58.78
C GLY A 15 36.01 -23.98 -58.33
N LEU A 16 35.65 -25.23 -58.04
CA LEU A 16 34.39 -25.55 -57.35
C LEU A 16 34.50 -25.06 -55.89
N GLN A 17 33.75 -24.01 -55.56
CA GLN A 17 33.73 -23.41 -54.23
C GLN A 17 32.54 -23.96 -53.44
N TYR A 18 32.82 -24.55 -52.28
CA TYR A 18 31.78 -24.97 -51.33
C TYR A 18 31.83 -24.08 -50.10
N SER A 19 30.68 -23.54 -49.72
CA SER A 19 30.51 -22.65 -48.58
C SER A 19 29.49 -23.23 -47.62
N PHE A 20 29.90 -23.41 -46.36
CA PHE A 20 29.00 -23.77 -45.27
C PHE A 20 29.30 -22.88 -44.07
N GLY A 21 28.26 -22.36 -43.43
CA GLY A 21 28.41 -21.52 -42.25
C GLY A 21 27.16 -21.54 -41.39
N ALA A 22 27.35 -21.85 -40.10
CA ALA A 22 26.47 -21.42 -39.03
C ALA A 22 27.23 -20.40 -38.19
N ASN A 23 26.62 -19.23 -38.00
CA ASN A 23 27.02 -18.18 -37.06
C ASN A 23 28.41 -17.55 -37.25
N GLY A 24 28.58 -16.80 -38.34
CA GLY A 24 29.40 -15.58 -38.35
C GLY A 24 30.92 -15.72 -38.52
N ALA A 25 31.48 -16.93 -38.50
CA ALA A 25 32.89 -17.18 -38.83
C ALA A 25 33.00 -18.12 -40.04
N GLY A 26 32.96 -17.54 -41.24
CA GLY A 26 33.11 -18.30 -42.49
C GLY A 26 34.58 -18.58 -42.79
N HIS A 27 34.98 -19.84 -42.72
CA HIS A 27 36.28 -20.29 -43.22
C HIS A 27 36.14 -20.78 -44.65
N SER A 28 36.83 -20.14 -45.59
CA SER A 28 36.95 -20.60 -46.97
C SER A 28 38.26 -21.37 -47.15
N PHE A 29 38.18 -22.61 -47.64
CA PHE A 29 39.35 -23.36 -48.10
C PHE A 29 39.27 -23.56 -49.61
N THR A 30 40.40 -23.42 -50.29
CA THR A 30 40.52 -23.62 -51.74
C THR A 30 41.32 -24.90 -51.98
N TRP A 31 40.69 -25.91 -52.57
CA TRP A 31 41.38 -27.11 -53.02
C TRP A 31 41.66 -27.01 -54.53
N SER A 32 42.91 -27.18 -54.92
CA SER A 32 43.32 -27.30 -56.33
C SER A 32 43.78 -28.73 -56.57
N PRO A 33 43.14 -29.51 -57.46
CA PRO A 33 43.64 -30.84 -57.79
C PRO A 33 44.96 -30.73 -58.56
N SER A 34 45.90 -31.61 -58.27
CA SER A 34 47.13 -31.72 -59.06
C SER A 34 46.80 -32.10 -60.49
N THR A 35 47.27 -31.30 -61.46
CA THR A 35 47.20 -31.62 -62.88
C THR A 35 47.93 -32.92 -63.17
N PHE A 36 47.18 -33.92 -63.65
CA PHE A 36 47.68 -35.17 -64.17
C PHE A 36 48.54 -34.85 -65.42
N SER A 37 49.86 -34.90 -65.29
CA SER A 37 50.79 -34.77 -66.42
C SER A 37 50.83 -36.09 -67.20
N GLY A 38 49.75 -36.37 -67.94
CA GLY A 38 49.73 -37.42 -68.96
C GLY A 38 50.40 -36.94 -70.23
N SER A 39 51.70 -37.25 -70.40
CA SER A 39 52.40 -37.11 -71.67
C SER A 39 52.01 -38.28 -72.58
N GLN A 40 50.98 -38.07 -73.40
CA GLN A 40 50.62 -38.97 -74.50
C GLN A 40 51.23 -38.39 -75.78
N ASN A 41 52.42 -38.87 -76.15
CA ASN A 41 53.01 -38.64 -77.46
C ASN A 41 53.10 -39.93 -78.26
N GLN A 42 52.92 -39.72 -79.56
CA GLN A 42 52.61 -40.63 -80.65
C GLN A 42 53.56 -41.82 -80.84
N VAL A 43 52.97 -42.82 -81.48
CA VAL A 43 53.55 -43.96 -82.18
C VAL A 43 54.59 -43.50 -83.20
N ASP A 44 55.76 -44.15 -83.20
CA ASP A 44 56.51 -44.47 -84.41
C ASP A 44 57.47 -45.64 -84.13
N HIS A 45 57.35 -46.70 -84.94
CA HIS A 45 58.27 -47.83 -84.95
C HIS A 45 59.53 -47.49 -85.73
N PRO A 46 60.70 -47.95 -85.25
CA PRO A 46 61.67 -48.53 -86.16
C PRO A 46 62.16 -49.91 -85.72
N GLU A 47 62.50 -50.70 -86.74
CA GLU A 47 63.05 -52.06 -86.69
C GLU A 47 64.37 -52.17 -85.92
N LEU A 48 64.59 -53.39 -85.42
CA LEU A 48 65.68 -53.95 -84.61
C LEU A 48 67.12 -53.64 -85.11
N PRO A 49 68.13 -53.83 -84.24
CA PRO A 49 68.89 -55.07 -84.38
C PRO A 49 69.18 -55.80 -83.06
N HIS A 50 69.33 -57.11 -83.20
CA HIS A 50 69.64 -58.10 -82.17
C HIS A 50 70.78 -57.68 -81.22
N GLU A 51 70.73 -58.16 -79.98
CA GLU A 51 71.54 -59.32 -79.53
C GLU A 51 71.86 -59.26 -78.03
N LYS A 52 71.92 -60.44 -77.40
CA LYS A 52 72.47 -60.77 -76.06
C LYS A 52 71.50 -60.74 -74.86
N ARG A 53 70.93 -61.93 -74.63
CA ARG A 53 70.90 -62.66 -73.35
C ARG A 53 70.62 -61.81 -72.10
N ARG A 54 69.36 -61.81 -71.65
CA ARG A 54 69.03 -62.25 -70.29
C ARG A 54 67.85 -63.20 -70.38
N ARG A 55 67.97 -64.32 -69.67
CA ARG A 55 66.97 -65.37 -69.55
C ARG A 55 65.60 -64.73 -69.34
N LEU A 56 64.54 -65.29 -69.93
CA LEU A 56 63.20 -65.04 -69.43
C LEU A 56 63.28 -65.25 -67.92
N ASN A 57 63.23 -64.17 -67.14
CA ASN A 57 62.90 -64.28 -65.74
C ASN A 57 61.45 -64.72 -65.78
N GLU A 58 61.25 -66.03 -65.80
CA GLU A 58 59.94 -66.66 -65.85
C GLU A 58 59.17 -66.14 -64.65
N VAL A 59 58.17 -65.28 -64.92
CA VAL A 59 57.39 -64.65 -63.87
C VAL A 59 56.32 -65.65 -63.47
N GLN A 60 56.61 -66.44 -62.45
CA GLN A 60 55.63 -67.37 -61.90
C GLN A 60 54.79 -66.64 -60.85
N VAL A 61 53.52 -66.41 -61.21
CA VAL A 61 52.50 -65.88 -60.30
C VAL A 61 51.72 -67.05 -59.74
N ASN A 62 51.89 -67.33 -58.45
CA ASN A 62 51.12 -68.35 -57.76
C ASN A 62 50.09 -67.66 -56.86
N VAL A 63 48.81 -67.82 -57.16
CA VAL A 63 47.72 -67.24 -56.35
C VAL A 63 47.34 -68.26 -55.30
N GLU A 64 47.59 -67.94 -54.03
CA GLU A 64 47.29 -68.85 -52.92
C GLU A 64 45.78 -68.86 -52.60
N ALA A 65 45.32 -69.83 -51.79
CA ALA A 65 43.91 -70.10 -51.48
C ALA A 65 43.11 -68.92 -50.88
N LEU A 66 43.79 -67.83 -50.50
CA LEU A 66 43.19 -66.60 -50.01
C LEU A 66 43.12 -65.48 -51.07
N GLY A 67 43.42 -65.79 -52.34
CA GLY A 67 43.39 -64.84 -53.45
C GLY A 67 44.58 -63.88 -53.51
N VAL A 68 45.66 -64.16 -52.78
CA VAL A 68 46.87 -63.31 -52.73
C VAL A 68 47.95 -63.90 -53.62
N ALA A 69 48.49 -63.08 -54.52
CA ALA A 69 49.54 -63.49 -55.44
C ALA A 69 50.92 -63.53 -54.76
N LYS A 70 51.71 -64.56 -55.06
CA LYS A 70 53.16 -64.58 -54.88
C LYS A 70 53.81 -64.50 -56.24
N ILE A 71 54.70 -63.52 -56.44
CA ILE A 71 55.34 -63.29 -57.73
C ILE A 71 56.81 -63.65 -57.61
N ARG A 72 57.26 -64.66 -58.35
CA ARG A 72 58.69 -64.98 -58.48
C ARG A 72 59.24 -64.36 -59.76
N LEU A 73 60.37 -63.67 -59.66
CA LEU A 73 61.05 -62.99 -60.76
C LEU A 73 62.48 -63.54 -60.89
N GLY A 74 62.64 -64.67 -61.58
CA GLY A 74 63.91 -65.41 -61.65
C GLY A 74 64.19 -66.27 -60.39
N GLU A 75 65.39 -66.87 -60.29
CA GLU A 75 65.74 -67.79 -59.20
C GLU A 75 65.93 -67.09 -57.83
N ASP A 76 66.26 -65.80 -57.81
CA ASP A 76 66.73 -65.11 -56.60
C ASP A 76 65.74 -64.08 -56.00
N MET A 77 64.61 -63.80 -56.65
CA MET A 77 63.65 -62.78 -56.18
C MET A 77 62.21 -63.31 -56.08
N ILE A 78 61.64 -63.23 -54.88
CA ILE A 78 60.26 -63.62 -54.57
C ILE A 78 59.58 -62.46 -53.86
N PHE A 79 58.53 -61.93 -54.46
CA PHE A 79 57.64 -60.94 -53.84
C PHE A 79 56.42 -61.65 -53.26
N ASP A 80 56.33 -61.65 -51.94
CA ASP A 80 55.26 -62.27 -51.19
C ASP A 80 54.31 -61.22 -50.62
N PHE A 81 53.13 -61.08 -51.23
CA PHE A 81 52.11 -60.12 -50.81
C PHE A 81 51.24 -60.64 -49.65
N THR A 82 51.46 -61.87 -49.19
CA THR A 82 50.65 -62.50 -48.12
C THR A 82 50.81 -61.77 -46.79
N SER A 83 51.99 -61.22 -46.50
CA SER A 83 52.21 -60.39 -45.31
C SER A 83 51.42 -59.08 -45.39
N ASN A 84 51.48 -58.40 -46.53
CA ASN A 84 50.75 -57.15 -46.74
C ASN A 84 49.23 -57.36 -46.70
N HIS A 85 48.71 -58.44 -47.28
CA HIS A 85 47.29 -58.79 -47.20
C HIS A 85 46.84 -59.09 -45.76
N LYS A 86 47.65 -59.82 -44.97
CA LYS A 86 47.38 -60.06 -43.56
C LYS A 86 47.33 -58.76 -42.76
N GLU A 87 48.25 -57.84 -43.03
CA GLU A 87 48.30 -56.54 -42.38
C GLU A 87 47.11 -55.65 -42.75
N VAL A 88 46.76 -55.55 -44.04
CA VAL A 88 45.57 -54.83 -44.51
C VAL A 88 44.29 -55.43 -43.93
N LYS A 89 44.17 -56.76 -43.88
CA LYS A 89 43.00 -57.43 -43.29
C LYS A 89 42.87 -57.13 -41.79
N LYS A 90 44.00 -57.06 -41.07
CA LYS A 90 44.02 -56.64 -39.67
C LYS A 90 43.61 -55.17 -39.52
N GLN A 91 44.12 -54.28 -40.36
CA GLN A 91 43.72 -52.86 -40.36
C GLN A 91 42.23 -52.71 -40.64
N LEU A 92 41.69 -53.44 -41.62
CA LEU A 92 40.26 -53.42 -41.94
C LEU A 92 39.41 -53.85 -40.73
N SER A 93 39.79 -54.93 -40.05
CA SER A 93 39.08 -55.39 -38.87
C SER A 93 39.15 -54.37 -37.72
N ASN A 94 40.28 -53.67 -37.55
CA ASN A 94 40.40 -52.60 -36.56
C ASN A 94 39.49 -51.42 -36.90
N VAL A 95 39.48 -50.99 -38.16
CA VAL A 95 38.61 -49.90 -38.65
C VAL A 95 37.12 -50.25 -38.51
N GLU A 96 36.74 -51.50 -38.77
CA GLU A 96 35.37 -51.97 -38.56
C GLU A 96 34.98 -51.92 -37.08
N ALA A 97 35.86 -52.37 -36.18
CA ALA A 97 35.62 -52.29 -34.74
C ALA A 97 35.52 -50.84 -34.24
N GLU A 98 36.38 -49.94 -34.74
CA GLU A 98 36.32 -48.50 -34.44
C GLU A 98 35.03 -47.86 -34.95
N ARG A 99 34.59 -48.19 -36.17
CA ARG A 99 33.32 -47.73 -36.73
C ARG A 99 32.16 -48.16 -35.84
N ASP A 100 32.13 -49.42 -35.41
CA ASP A 100 31.04 -49.95 -34.60
C ASP A 100 31.04 -49.34 -33.18
N ASP A 101 32.22 -49.05 -32.60
CA ASP A 101 32.34 -48.29 -31.35
C ASP A 101 31.81 -46.85 -31.51
N LEU A 102 32.18 -46.16 -32.60
CA LEU A 102 31.72 -44.81 -32.90
C LEU A 102 30.21 -44.75 -33.13
N LEU A 103 29.63 -45.72 -33.84
CA LEU A 103 28.19 -45.82 -34.05
C LEU A 103 27.44 -46.00 -32.72
N ARG A 104 27.93 -46.87 -31.84
CA ARG A 104 27.35 -47.05 -30.50
C ARG A 104 27.42 -45.77 -29.67
N ARG A 105 28.57 -45.09 -29.64
CA ARG A 105 28.72 -43.81 -28.92
C ARG A 105 27.79 -42.73 -29.48
N LEU A 106 27.61 -42.69 -30.80
CA LEU A 106 26.68 -41.76 -31.44
C LEU A 106 25.23 -42.03 -31.01
N ASP A 107 24.82 -43.30 -30.97
CA ASP A 107 23.48 -43.70 -30.51
C ASP A 107 23.25 -43.39 -29.03
N GLU A 108 24.24 -43.63 -28.17
CA GLU A 108 24.20 -43.27 -26.75
C GLU A 108 24.08 -41.74 -26.59
N THR A 109 24.92 -40.98 -27.28
CA THR A 109 24.89 -39.51 -27.26
C THR A 109 23.54 -38.98 -27.76
N ARG A 110 22.96 -39.59 -28.80
CA ARG A 110 21.65 -39.21 -29.32
C ARG A 110 20.54 -39.44 -28.30
N LYS A 111 20.54 -40.59 -27.63
CA LYS A 111 19.57 -40.91 -26.57
C LYS A 111 19.67 -39.94 -25.40
N ASP A 112 20.90 -39.62 -24.98
CA ASP A 112 21.14 -38.66 -23.91
C ASP A 112 20.68 -37.25 -24.31
N HIS A 113 20.96 -36.83 -25.54
CA HIS A 113 20.49 -35.54 -26.05
C HIS A 113 18.96 -35.45 -26.12
N GLU A 114 18.30 -36.50 -26.59
CA GLU A 114 16.83 -36.56 -26.65
C GLU A 114 16.21 -36.52 -25.25
N LYS A 115 16.82 -37.20 -24.27
CA LYS A 115 16.43 -37.13 -22.86
C LYS A 115 16.60 -35.71 -22.29
N ILE A 116 17.74 -35.06 -22.55
CA ILE A 116 17.99 -33.67 -22.10
C ILE A 116 16.96 -32.73 -22.72
N LEU A 117 16.67 -32.85 -24.02
CA LEU A 117 15.66 -32.03 -24.70
C LEU A 117 14.27 -32.22 -24.09
N SER A 118 13.89 -33.45 -23.75
CA SER A 118 12.61 -33.72 -23.09
C SER A 118 12.53 -33.04 -21.72
N ASN A 119 13.58 -33.13 -20.91
CA ASN A 119 13.63 -32.50 -19.58
C ASN A 119 13.61 -30.98 -19.66
N VAL A 120 14.41 -30.38 -20.53
CA VAL A 120 14.44 -28.92 -20.72
C VAL A 120 13.06 -28.41 -21.18
N LYS A 121 12.36 -29.19 -22.01
CA LYS A 121 11.02 -28.83 -22.46
C LYS A 121 10.01 -28.87 -21.30
N SER A 122 10.04 -29.90 -20.44
CA SER A 122 9.15 -29.98 -19.29
C SER A 122 9.42 -28.86 -18.28
N GLU A 123 10.69 -28.59 -17.96
CA GLU A 123 11.08 -27.51 -17.03
C GLU A 123 10.66 -26.12 -17.56
N ARG A 124 10.80 -25.91 -18.88
CA ARG A 124 10.33 -24.68 -19.52
C ARG A 124 8.81 -24.54 -19.41
N ASP A 125 8.06 -25.62 -19.67
CA ASP A 125 6.60 -25.58 -19.63
C ASP A 125 6.08 -25.36 -18.20
N GLU A 126 6.74 -25.95 -17.19
CA GLU A 126 6.49 -25.67 -15.78
C GLU A 126 6.77 -24.20 -15.44
N SER A 127 7.92 -23.66 -15.84
CA SER A 127 8.29 -22.26 -15.60
C SER A 127 7.30 -21.28 -16.25
N ILE A 128 6.81 -21.59 -17.46
CA ILE A 128 5.78 -20.77 -18.14
C ILE A 128 4.49 -20.75 -17.33
N GLN A 129 4.09 -21.91 -16.78
CA GLN A 129 2.88 -22.01 -15.98
C GLN A 129 3.01 -21.25 -14.66
N GLU A 130 4.16 -21.35 -13.97
CA GLU A 130 4.44 -20.58 -12.76
C GLU A 130 4.41 -19.07 -13.02
N LEU A 131 5.04 -18.62 -14.11
CA LEU A 131 5.02 -17.21 -14.51
C LEU A 131 3.59 -16.72 -14.78
N LYS A 132 2.75 -17.54 -15.40
CA LYS A 132 1.34 -17.20 -15.64
C LYS A 132 0.58 -16.99 -14.33
N VAL A 133 0.72 -17.92 -13.39
CA VAL A 133 0.08 -17.83 -12.06
C VAL A 133 0.60 -16.61 -11.28
N ALA A 134 1.91 -16.38 -11.30
CA ALA A 134 2.51 -15.21 -10.65
C ALA A 134 1.98 -13.90 -11.24
N ASN A 135 1.79 -13.83 -12.55
CA ASN A 135 1.24 -12.65 -13.22
C ASN A 135 -0.24 -12.42 -12.86
N GLU A 136 -1.06 -13.48 -12.81
CA GLU A 136 -2.46 -13.39 -12.37
C GLU A 136 -2.56 -12.90 -10.91
N ASN A 137 -1.70 -13.40 -10.02
CA ASN A 137 -1.63 -12.94 -8.63
C ASN A 137 -1.17 -11.48 -8.52
N LEU A 138 -0.21 -11.06 -9.35
CA LEU A 138 0.28 -9.69 -9.37
C LEU A 138 -0.80 -8.70 -9.83
N GLU A 139 -1.58 -9.04 -10.86
CA GLU A 139 -2.71 -8.21 -11.29
C GLU A 139 -3.81 -8.14 -10.23
N LYS A 140 -4.10 -9.26 -9.54
CA LYS A 140 -5.03 -9.26 -8.41
C LYS A 140 -4.55 -8.35 -7.27
N ALA A 141 -3.28 -8.44 -6.89
CA ALA A 141 -2.69 -7.62 -5.84
C ALA A 141 -2.70 -6.12 -6.20
N LYS A 142 -2.46 -5.76 -7.47
CA LYS A 142 -2.61 -4.38 -7.95
C LYS A 142 -4.04 -3.86 -7.79
N GLN A 143 -5.03 -4.68 -8.15
CA GLN A 143 -6.43 -4.28 -8.02
C GLN A 143 -6.84 -4.10 -6.55
N GLU A 144 -6.37 -4.98 -5.67
CA GLU A 144 -6.60 -4.87 -4.23
C GLU A 144 -5.94 -3.60 -3.65
N LEU A 145 -4.73 -3.26 -4.11
CA LEU A 145 -4.05 -2.03 -3.73
C LEU A 145 -4.81 -0.78 -4.18
N GLU A 146 -5.24 -0.72 -5.45
CA GLU A 146 -6.03 0.40 -5.99
C GLU A 146 -7.34 0.60 -5.20
N ASN A 147 -8.02 -0.48 -4.85
CA ASN A 147 -9.23 -0.42 -4.04
C ASN A 147 -8.93 0.12 -2.62
N ALA A 148 -7.86 -0.33 -1.99
CA ALA A 148 -7.45 0.12 -0.67
C ALA A 148 -7.04 1.61 -0.67
N GLU A 149 -6.37 2.09 -1.72
CA GLU A 149 -6.03 3.50 -1.92
C GLU A 149 -7.30 4.35 -2.07
N ALA A 150 -8.27 3.91 -2.88
CA ALA A 150 -9.54 4.61 -3.06
C ALA A 150 -10.37 4.64 -1.76
N GLU A 151 -10.35 3.58 -0.95
CA GLU A 151 -10.99 3.56 0.37
C GLU A 151 -10.30 4.51 1.36
N LEU A 152 -8.96 4.55 1.35
CA LEU A 152 -8.17 5.45 2.19
C LEU A 152 -8.46 6.91 1.83
N GLU A 153 -8.53 7.25 0.55
CA GLU A 153 -8.87 8.60 0.08
C GLU A 153 -10.29 9.00 0.51
N ARG A 154 -11.28 8.12 0.33
CA ARG A 154 -12.66 8.37 0.80
C ARG A 154 -12.71 8.59 2.32
N SER A 155 -12.02 7.75 3.09
CA SER A 155 -11.96 7.86 4.54
C SER A 155 -11.28 9.16 5.00
N SER A 156 -10.17 9.53 4.34
CA SER A 156 -9.46 10.78 4.61
C SER A 156 -10.34 12.00 4.36
N ASN A 157 -11.05 12.02 3.23
CA ASN A 157 -11.97 13.11 2.89
C ASN A 157 -13.14 13.20 3.89
N ALA A 158 -13.73 12.07 4.27
CA ALA A 158 -14.78 12.03 5.29
C ALA A 158 -14.29 12.54 6.66
N SER A 159 -13.05 12.20 7.05
CA SER A 159 -12.44 12.71 8.27
C SER A 159 -12.21 14.23 8.20
N PHE A 160 -11.84 14.76 7.04
CA PHE A 160 -11.67 16.19 6.84
C PHE A 160 -13.01 16.93 6.96
N ASP A 161 -14.06 16.43 6.31
CA ASP A 161 -15.41 17.01 6.37
C ASP A 161 -15.95 17.02 7.80
N LEU A 162 -15.81 15.90 8.53
CA LEU A 162 -16.18 15.83 9.95
C LEU A 162 -15.39 16.84 10.80
N SER A 163 -14.10 17.02 10.54
CA SER A 163 -13.29 18.02 11.25
C SER A 163 -13.76 19.44 10.96
N ALA A 164 -14.12 19.73 9.71
CA ALA A 164 -14.66 21.00 9.26
C ALA A 164 -16.04 21.31 9.87
N GLU A 165 -16.89 20.29 10.09
CA GLU A 165 -18.18 20.43 10.78
C GLU A 165 -18.04 20.56 12.31
N LEU A 166 -17.10 19.83 12.92
CA LEU A 166 -16.92 19.85 14.37
C LEU A 166 -16.30 21.15 14.88
N SER A 167 -15.37 21.75 14.13
CA SER A 167 -14.73 23.02 14.51
C SER A 167 -15.72 24.16 14.85
N PRO A 168 -16.68 24.52 13.98
CA PRO A 168 -17.65 25.57 14.26
C PRO A 168 -18.63 25.21 15.38
N LEU A 169 -18.98 23.92 15.54
CA LEU A 169 -19.80 23.47 16.66
C LEU A 169 -19.07 23.66 17.99
N ILE A 170 -17.79 23.31 18.06
CA ILE A 170 -16.96 23.53 19.25
C ILE A 170 -16.85 25.01 19.59
N SER A 171 -16.68 25.89 18.60
CA SER A 171 -16.67 27.34 18.86
C SER A 171 -18.02 27.86 19.34
N THR A 172 -19.13 27.35 18.79
CA THR A 172 -20.48 27.73 19.20
C THR A 172 -20.77 27.30 20.64
N ILE A 173 -20.40 26.07 21.00
CA ILE A 173 -20.53 25.56 22.38
C ILE A 173 -19.70 26.39 23.36
N ARG A 174 -18.50 26.82 22.97
CA ARG A 174 -17.65 27.68 23.80
C ARG A 174 -18.30 29.04 24.02
N TYR A 175 -18.78 29.67 22.95
CA TYR A 175 -19.48 30.94 23.01
C TYR A 175 -20.69 30.89 23.94
N LEU A 176 -21.59 29.90 23.75
CA LEU A 176 -22.79 29.74 24.58
C LEU A 176 -22.44 29.47 26.05
N ARG A 177 -21.37 28.73 26.32
CA ARG A 177 -20.90 28.48 27.69
C ARG A 177 -20.47 29.77 28.38
N ASP A 178 -19.71 30.60 27.69
CA ASP A 178 -19.21 31.87 28.24
C ASP A 178 -20.36 32.86 28.43
N ASP A 179 -21.27 32.97 27.46
CA ASP A 179 -22.49 33.80 27.58
C ASP A 179 -23.38 33.37 28.77
N HIS A 180 -23.67 32.07 28.91
CA HIS A 180 -24.44 31.56 30.05
C HIS A 180 -23.73 31.81 31.39
N LYS A 181 -22.39 31.74 31.43
CA LYS A 181 -21.63 32.04 32.65
C LYS A 181 -21.79 33.50 33.06
N ASP A 182 -21.76 34.42 32.10
CA ASP A 182 -21.94 35.86 32.35
C ASP A 182 -23.38 36.17 32.77
N GLN A 183 -24.38 35.54 32.13
CA GLN A 183 -25.78 35.63 32.53
C GLN A 183 -26.01 35.13 33.95
N LEU A 184 -25.43 33.99 34.33
CA LEU A 184 -25.52 33.45 35.68
C LEU A 184 -24.88 34.37 36.73
N SER A 185 -23.74 34.98 36.40
CA SER A 185 -23.10 35.97 37.28
C SER A 185 -23.99 37.19 37.49
N THR A 186 -24.66 37.66 36.44
CA THR A 186 -25.60 38.79 36.50
C THR A 186 -26.81 38.46 37.34
N LEU A 187 -27.49 37.34 37.07
CA LEU A 187 -28.64 36.89 37.84
C LEU A 187 -28.33 36.66 39.32
N LYS A 188 -27.12 36.16 39.63
CA LYS A 188 -26.69 35.99 41.01
C LYS A 188 -26.55 37.33 41.74
N LYS A 189 -26.06 38.36 41.05
CA LYS A 189 -25.96 39.72 41.60
C LYS A 189 -27.35 40.30 41.83
N ASP A 190 -28.24 40.21 40.85
CA ASP A 190 -29.60 40.74 40.95
C ASP A 190 -30.39 40.06 42.08
N LEU A 191 -30.20 38.74 42.26
CA LEU A 191 -30.78 38.00 43.37
C LEU A 191 -30.27 38.53 44.72
N GLN A 192 -28.96 38.74 44.85
CA GLN A 192 -28.35 39.28 46.06
C GLN A 192 -28.91 40.68 46.38
N ASP A 193 -28.94 41.56 45.38
CA ASP A 193 -29.46 42.93 45.53
C ASP A 193 -30.95 42.91 45.95
N SER A 194 -31.75 42.00 45.38
CA SER A 194 -33.16 41.80 45.75
C SER A 194 -33.33 41.25 47.17
N GLU A 195 -32.47 40.33 47.62
CA GLU A 195 -32.49 39.80 48.99
C GLU A 195 -32.13 40.86 50.02
N ASP A 196 -31.12 41.69 49.73
CA ASP A 196 -30.70 42.80 50.58
C ASP A 196 -31.80 43.86 50.66
N ASN A 197 -32.44 44.20 49.53
CA ASN A 197 -33.60 45.10 49.52
C ASN A 197 -34.77 44.55 50.34
N ARG A 198 -35.10 43.25 50.18
CA ARG A 198 -36.15 42.59 50.97
C ARG A 198 -35.85 42.68 52.48
N ARG A 199 -34.59 42.50 52.88
CA ARG A 199 -34.16 42.64 54.28
C ARG A 199 -34.36 44.08 54.78
N ALA A 200 -33.92 45.07 54.00
CA ALA A 200 -34.08 46.48 54.34
C ALA A 200 -35.56 46.89 54.49
N VAL A 201 -36.44 46.46 53.57
CA VAL A 201 -37.89 46.72 53.64
C VAL A 201 -38.50 46.07 54.89
N SER A 202 -38.15 44.81 55.19
CA SER A 202 -38.60 44.12 56.41
C SER A 202 -38.22 44.89 57.68
N ASP A 203 -36.99 45.39 57.77
CA ASP A 203 -36.52 46.13 58.95
C ASP A 203 -37.19 47.51 59.08
N SER A 204 -37.44 48.18 57.95
CA SER A 204 -38.23 49.41 57.90
C SER A 204 -39.68 49.19 58.38
N LEU A 205 -40.34 48.11 57.92
CA LEU A 205 -41.69 47.75 58.35
C LEU A 205 -41.76 47.49 59.86
N LYS A 206 -40.83 46.69 60.42
CA LYS A 206 -40.75 46.47 61.87
C LYS A 206 -40.60 47.79 62.64
N THR A 207 -39.83 48.72 62.11
CA THR A 207 -39.64 50.04 62.73
C THR A 207 -40.95 50.84 62.70
N ARG A 208 -41.63 50.89 61.55
CA ARG A 208 -42.95 51.55 61.42
C ARG A 208 -44.04 50.92 62.27
N GLU A 209 -44.04 49.59 62.42
CA GLU A 209 -44.94 48.90 63.34
C GLU A 209 -44.74 49.34 64.80
N ARG A 210 -43.48 49.48 65.24
CA ARG A 210 -43.17 50.01 66.59
C ARG A 210 -43.62 51.46 66.75
N GLU A 211 -43.36 52.32 65.76
CA GLU A 211 -43.81 53.72 65.78
C GLU A 211 -45.34 53.85 65.85
N LEU A 212 -46.06 53.06 65.04
CA LEU A 212 -47.52 53.03 65.07
C LEU A 212 -48.06 52.54 66.40
N LYS A 213 -47.44 51.52 67.00
CA LYS A 213 -47.79 51.05 68.34
C LYS A 213 -47.57 52.16 69.38
N ALA A 214 -46.42 52.83 69.35
CA ALA A 214 -46.14 53.94 70.24
C ALA A 214 -47.15 55.09 70.08
N CYS A 215 -47.51 55.46 68.84
CA CYS A 215 -48.54 56.47 68.57
C CYS A 215 -49.90 56.04 69.14
N ARG A 216 -50.31 54.78 68.92
CA ARG A 216 -51.56 54.25 69.49
C ARG A 216 -51.56 54.32 71.01
N ASP A 217 -50.45 53.97 71.66
CA ASP A 217 -50.33 54.02 73.12
C ASP A 217 -50.42 55.47 73.64
N VAL A 218 -49.84 56.44 72.93
CA VAL A 218 -49.97 57.88 73.27
C VAL A 218 -51.42 58.35 73.12
N TYR A 219 -52.09 58.02 72.01
CA TYR A 219 -53.49 58.37 71.81
C TYR A 219 -54.41 57.73 72.84
N ALA A 220 -54.18 56.46 73.21
CA ALA A 220 -54.93 55.79 74.26
C ALA A 220 -54.81 56.54 75.60
N LYS A 221 -53.59 56.89 76.02
CA LYS A 221 -53.36 57.69 77.23
C LYS A 221 -54.04 59.05 77.19
N LEU A 222 -54.02 59.73 76.04
CA LEU A 222 -54.69 61.02 75.89
C LEU A 222 -56.21 60.89 76.02
N VAL A 223 -56.80 59.87 75.39
CA VAL A 223 -58.24 59.59 75.48
C VAL A 223 -58.64 59.24 76.91
N ASP A 224 -57.85 58.43 77.62
CA ASP A 224 -58.11 58.08 79.02
C ASP A 224 -58.00 59.32 79.92
N GLY A 225 -56.97 60.16 79.74
CA GLY A 225 -56.84 61.43 80.47
C GLY A 225 -57.99 62.40 80.20
N LEU A 226 -58.49 62.48 78.96
CA LEU A 226 -59.69 63.26 78.62
C LEU A 226 -60.94 62.71 79.30
N ARG A 227 -61.11 61.38 79.35
CA ARG A 227 -62.22 60.72 80.06
C ARG A 227 -62.19 61.03 81.55
N GLU A 228 -61.02 60.94 82.19
CA GLU A 228 -60.84 61.26 83.61
C GLU A 228 -61.16 62.73 83.90
N SER A 229 -60.58 63.66 83.13
CA SER A 229 -60.83 65.09 83.26
C SER A 229 -62.31 65.44 83.08
N ASN A 230 -62.96 64.86 82.07
CA ASN A 230 -64.39 65.05 81.83
C ASN A 230 -65.25 64.50 82.98
N THR A 231 -64.89 63.34 83.53
CA THR A 231 -65.59 62.76 84.69
C THR A 231 -65.50 63.67 85.91
N LYS A 232 -64.32 64.26 86.16
CA LYS A 232 -64.10 65.25 87.23
C LYS A 232 -64.91 66.53 86.99
N TYR A 233 -64.91 67.05 85.77
CA TYR A 233 -65.70 68.24 85.42
C TYR A 233 -67.21 68.00 85.61
N ILE A 234 -67.71 66.83 85.23
CA ILE A 234 -69.12 66.44 85.43
C ILE A 234 -69.45 66.37 86.94
N SER A 235 -68.59 65.77 87.76
CA SER A 235 -68.82 65.67 89.21
C SER A 235 -68.76 67.04 89.90
N GLU A 236 -67.80 67.90 89.55
CA GLU A 236 -67.72 69.28 90.03
C GLU A 236 -68.96 70.10 89.64
N ASN A 237 -69.39 70.01 88.38
CA ASN A 237 -70.63 70.66 87.93
C ASN A 237 -71.86 70.15 88.67
N SER A 238 -71.95 68.85 88.93
CA SER A 238 -73.07 68.30 89.70
C SER A 238 -73.10 68.86 91.12
N SER A 239 -71.93 68.97 91.77
CA SER A 239 -71.78 69.58 93.11
C SER A 239 -72.17 71.05 93.11
N LEU A 240 -71.69 71.83 92.13
CA LEU A 240 -72.06 73.24 91.98
C LEU A 240 -73.56 73.41 91.74
N ARG A 241 -74.18 72.57 90.90
CA ARG A 241 -75.64 72.58 90.71
C ARG A 241 -76.38 72.33 92.02
N THR A 242 -75.96 71.34 92.82
CA THR A 242 -76.55 71.09 94.14
C THR A 242 -76.44 72.31 95.05
N LYS A 243 -75.26 72.93 95.15
CA LYS A 243 -75.06 74.16 95.94
C LYS A 243 -75.92 75.33 95.45
N VAL A 244 -76.04 75.52 94.14
CA VAL A 244 -76.91 76.56 93.57
C VAL A 244 -78.37 76.29 93.94
N SER A 245 -78.84 75.05 93.83
CA SER A 245 -80.20 74.66 94.25
C SER A 245 -80.42 74.90 95.75
N GLU A 246 -79.45 74.58 96.61
CA GLU A 246 -79.52 74.87 98.05
C GLU A 246 -79.61 76.36 98.34
N LEU A 247 -78.74 77.18 97.72
CA LEU A 247 -78.76 78.64 97.87
C LEU A 247 -80.06 79.25 97.35
N GLN A 248 -80.57 78.79 96.21
CA GLN A 248 -81.89 79.17 95.70
C GLN A 248 -82.99 78.83 96.72
N GLY A 249 -82.93 77.65 97.34
CA GLY A 249 -83.85 77.25 98.41
C GLY A 249 -83.75 78.13 99.66
N VAL A 250 -82.55 78.54 100.07
CA VAL A 250 -82.34 79.48 101.20
C VAL A 250 -82.88 80.88 100.87
N LEU A 251 -82.60 81.38 99.66
CA LEU A 251 -83.08 82.68 99.19
C LEU A 251 -84.61 82.73 99.18
N GLU A 252 -85.26 81.65 98.71
CA GLU A 252 -86.72 81.58 98.66
C GLU A 252 -87.34 81.53 100.07
N LYS A 253 -86.72 80.81 101.01
CA LYS A 253 -87.10 80.86 102.43
C LYS A 253 -86.92 82.27 103.03
N GLN A 254 -85.83 82.96 102.70
CA GLN A 254 -85.62 84.33 103.16
C GLN A 254 -86.71 85.27 102.62
N ARG A 255 -87.04 85.19 101.33
CA ARG A 255 -88.16 85.94 100.72
C ARG A 255 -89.48 85.68 101.43
N GLN A 256 -89.78 84.42 101.75
CA GLN A 256 -90.99 84.07 102.49
C GLN A 256 -91.02 84.68 103.90
N ASN A 257 -89.89 84.74 104.61
CA ASN A 257 -89.80 85.37 105.93
C ASN A 257 -89.93 86.90 105.87
N THR A 258 -89.33 87.56 104.87
CA THR A 258 -89.44 89.04 104.70
C THR A 258 -90.85 89.49 104.33
N ILE A 259 -91.66 88.63 103.70
CA ILE A 259 -93.08 88.92 103.41
C ILE A 259 -93.95 88.83 104.68
N ILE A 260 -93.49 88.18 105.75
CA ILE A 260 -94.24 88.05 107.01
C ILE A 260 -93.93 89.20 107.99
N GLU A 261 -92.82 89.94 107.79
CA GLU A 261 -92.41 91.07 108.64
C GLU A 261 -92.78 92.46 108.10
N LEU A 262 -93.56 92.54 107.01
CA LEU A 262 -94.19 93.76 106.48
C LEU A 262 -95.71 93.73 106.70
#